data_AF-A0A0F9WB86-F1
#
_entry.id   AF-A0A0F9WB86-F1
#
_cell.length_a   1.000
_cell.length_b   1.000
_cell.length_c   1.000
_cell.angle_alpha   90.00
_cell.angle_beta   90.00
_cell.angle_gamma   90.00
#
_symmetry.space_group_name_H-M   'P 1'
#
loop_
_entity.id
_entity.type
_entity.pdbx_description
1 polymer ?
#
loop_
_entity_poly.entity_id
_entity_poly.type
_entity_poly.pdbx_seq_one_letter_code
_entity_poly.pdbx_strand_id
1 'polypeptide(L)'
;MTLGTDNDLQFVTLDSVKSHFGITDKQDDNTLLSIVQAANLEVKKQVLTVTDDVNTIEGTPLFKPGQNAALVFVEAEIRRLINKLYEEANKIMLRFDAMMETYLGEFRSQAPTRTSKKLSARDTDFEDDHFAERHFV
;
A
#
# COMPACT_ATOMS: atom_id res chain seq x y z
N MET A 1 -26.12 -15.42 4.43
CA MET A 1 -24.69 -15.16 4.70
C MET A 1 -24.06 -14.77 3.38
N THR A 2 -23.82 -13.48 3.17
CA THR A 2 -23.21 -12.97 1.94
C THR A 2 -21.72 -13.27 1.98
N LEU A 3 -21.31 -14.24 1.16
CA LEU A 3 -19.94 -14.39 0.66
C LEU A 3 -19.63 -13.13 -0.13
N GLY A 4 -18.87 -12.21 0.47
CA GLY A 4 -18.51 -10.93 -0.10
C GLY A 4 -17.17 -10.47 0.45
N THR A 5 -16.15 -11.33 0.37
CA THR A 5 -14.76 -11.03 0.75
C THR A 5 -13.77 -11.72 -0.20
N ASP A 6 -14.16 -12.02 -1.43
CA ASP A 6 -13.24 -12.52 -2.45
C ASP A 6 -12.53 -11.32 -3.11
N ASN A 7 -11.21 -11.25 -2.93
CA ASN A 7 -10.23 -10.33 -3.56
C ASN A 7 -9.77 -9.09 -2.78
N ASP A 8 -9.79 -9.11 -1.45
CA ASP A 8 -9.01 -8.13 -0.69
C ASP A 8 -7.53 -8.51 -0.71
N LEU A 9 -6.66 -7.66 -1.27
CA LEU A 9 -5.22 -7.92 -1.39
C LEU A 9 -4.61 -8.36 -0.04
N GLN A 10 -3.84 -9.44 -0.02
CA GLN A 10 -3.05 -9.84 1.14
C GLN A 10 -1.57 -9.73 0.80
N PHE A 11 -0.83 -8.94 1.58
CA PHE A 11 0.62 -8.84 1.47
C PHE A 11 1.30 -10.12 1.96
N VAL A 12 0.75 -10.73 3.02
CA VAL A 12 1.24 -11.99 3.61
C VAL A 12 0.08 -12.91 3.95
N THR A 13 0.26 -14.21 3.74
CA THR A 13 -0.66 -15.27 4.16
C THR A 13 -0.09 -16.07 5.33
N LEU A 14 -0.93 -16.82 6.05
CA LEU A 14 -0.48 -17.71 7.13
C LEU A 14 0.60 -18.68 6.63
N ASP A 15 0.40 -19.32 5.48
CA ASP A 15 1.35 -20.26 4.90
C ASP A 15 2.68 -19.58 4.53
N SER A 16 2.63 -18.35 3.99
CA SER A 16 3.84 -17.58 3.68
C SER A 16 4.63 -17.23 4.94
N VAL A 17 3.95 -16.91 6.04
CA VAL A 17 4.56 -16.61 7.34
C VAL A 17 5.18 -17.86 7.95
N LYS A 18 4.45 -18.99 7.95
CA LYS A 18 4.97 -20.26 8.46
C LYS A 18 6.20 -20.72 7.68
N SER A 19 6.17 -20.60 6.35
CA SER A 19 7.33 -20.87 5.50
C SER A 19 8.50 -19.91 5.78
N HIS A 20 8.24 -18.63 6.03
CA HIS A 20 9.28 -17.63 6.26
C HIS A 20 10.01 -17.81 7.59
N PHE A 21 9.27 -18.12 8.66
CA PHE A 21 9.83 -18.30 10.01
C PHE A 21 10.15 -19.76 10.37
N GLY A 22 9.92 -20.70 9.45
CA GLY A 22 10.17 -22.14 9.69
C GLY A 22 9.24 -22.77 10.73
N ILE A 23 8.02 -22.24 10.88
CA ILE A 23 7.03 -22.72 11.86
C ILE A 23 6.30 -23.92 11.24
N THR A 24 6.53 -25.11 11.79
CA THR A 24 5.95 -26.37 11.27
C THR A 24 4.81 -26.91 12.12
N ASP A 25 4.76 -26.55 13.40
CA ASP A 25 3.66 -26.92 14.28
C ASP A 25 2.40 -26.10 14.00
N LYS A 26 1.27 -26.52 14.60
CA LYS A 26 -0.03 -25.85 14.50
C LYS A 26 -0.52 -25.31 15.83
N GLN A 27 0.33 -25.29 16.87
CA GLN A 27 -0.11 -24.96 18.23
C GLN A 27 -0.57 -23.51 18.31
N ASP A 28 0.14 -22.63 17.61
CA ASP A 28 -0.12 -21.19 17.61
C ASP A 28 -0.87 -20.70 16.36
N ASP A 29 -1.44 -21.58 15.54
CA ASP A 29 -2.05 -21.20 14.24
C ASP A 29 -3.13 -20.13 14.38
N ASN A 30 -3.96 -20.18 15.43
CA ASN A 30 -4.99 -19.15 15.68
C ASN A 30 -4.37 -17.78 16.03
N THR A 31 -3.31 -17.79 16.82
CA THR A 31 -2.56 -16.58 17.20
C THR A 31 -1.84 -16.02 15.98
N LEU A 32 -1.15 -16.86 15.23
CA LEU A 32 -0.45 -16.50 13.98
C LEU A 32 -1.40 -15.95 12.94
N LEU A 33 -2.59 -16.55 12.78
CA LEU A 33 -3.61 -16.03 11.87
C LEU A 33 -4.07 -14.62 12.28
N SER A 34 -4.26 -14.39 13.57
CA SER A 34 -4.61 -13.07 14.10
C SER A 34 -3.49 -12.04 13.86
N ILE A 35 -2.23 -12.46 14.01
CA ILE A 35 -1.05 -11.63 13.72
C ILE A 35 -0.97 -11.30 12.22
N VAL A 36 -1.17 -12.27 11.35
CA VAL A 36 -1.18 -12.10 9.89
C VAL A 36 -2.27 -11.11 9.48
N GLN A 37 -3.47 -11.22 10.05
CA GLN A 37 -4.57 -10.29 9.79
C GLN A 37 -4.23 -8.87 10.24
N ALA A 38 -3.64 -8.72 11.44
CA ALA A 38 -3.20 -7.43 11.95
C ALA A 38 -2.10 -6.80 11.07
N ALA A 39 -1.13 -7.58 10.62
CA ALA A 39 -0.06 -7.11 9.74
C ALA A 39 -0.59 -6.60 8.41
N ASN A 40 -1.49 -7.35 7.77
CA ASN A 40 -2.12 -6.92 6.52
C ASN A 40 -2.95 -5.65 6.71
N LEU A 41 -3.72 -5.56 7.80
CA LEU A 41 -4.53 -4.38 8.09
C LEU A 41 -3.65 -3.14 8.32
N GLU A 42 -2.56 -3.26 9.07
CA GLU A 42 -1.69 -2.13 9.39
C GLU A 42 -0.98 -1.60 8.15
N VAL A 43 -0.43 -2.48 7.31
CA VAL A 43 0.19 -2.06 6.04
C VAL A 43 -0.84 -1.42 5.12
N LYS A 44 -2.03 -2.02 4.96
CA LYS A 44 -3.13 -1.43 4.15
C LYS A 44 -3.49 -0.03 4.64
N LYS A 45 -3.69 0.14 5.96
CA LYS A 45 -4.07 1.42 6.57
C LYS A 45 -3.05 2.51 6.25
N GLN A 46 -1.77 2.20 6.34
CA GLN A 46 -0.71 3.18 6.06
C GLN A 46 -0.61 3.47 4.55
N VAL A 47 -0.72 2.46 3.68
CA VAL A 47 -0.67 2.65 2.23
C VAL A 47 -1.87 3.44 1.70
N LEU A 48 -3.06 3.23 2.25
CA LEU A 48 -4.27 4.00 1.90
C LEU A 48 -4.15 5.51 2.19
N THR A 49 -3.11 5.95 2.90
CA THR A 49 -2.83 7.39 3.08
C THR A 49 -2.20 8.04 1.83
N VAL A 50 -1.71 7.24 0.88
CA VAL A 50 -1.00 7.69 -0.32
C VAL A 50 -1.57 7.13 -1.64
N THR A 51 -2.47 6.15 -1.58
CA THR A 51 -3.18 5.60 -2.75
C THR A 51 -4.66 5.41 -2.44
N ASP A 52 -5.51 5.59 -3.45
CA ASP A 52 -6.96 5.39 -3.34
C ASP A 52 -7.37 3.92 -3.42
N ASP A 53 -6.55 3.07 -4.05
CA ASP A 53 -6.81 1.64 -4.19
C ASP A 53 -5.55 0.79 -4.00
N VAL A 54 -5.52 0.04 -2.89
CA VAL A 54 -4.41 -0.85 -2.55
C VAL A 54 -4.36 -2.10 -3.43
N ASN A 55 -5.48 -2.54 -4.00
CA ASN A 55 -5.52 -3.76 -4.81
C ASN A 55 -4.74 -3.60 -6.12
N THR A 56 -4.57 -2.36 -6.61
CA THR A 56 -3.78 -2.06 -7.81
C THR A 56 -2.28 -2.30 -7.64
N ILE A 57 -1.80 -2.48 -6.41
CA ILE A 57 -0.38 -2.67 -6.12
C ILE A 57 0.06 -4.10 -6.41
N GLU A 58 -0.85 -5.07 -6.43
CA GLU A 58 -0.53 -6.47 -6.70
C GLU A 58 0.13 -6.61 -8.09
N GLY A 59 1.26 -7.33 -8.14
CA GLY A 59 2.03 -7.50 -9.38
C GLY A 59 2.91 -6.30 -9.77
N THR A 60 2.86 -5.20 -9.02
CA THR A 60 3.78 -4.06 -9.21
C THR A 60 5.09 -4.24 -8.42
N PRO A 61 6.17 -3.52 -8.76
CA PRO A 61 7.39 -3.50 -7.96
C PRO A 61 7.17 -3.03 -6.51
N LEU A 62 6.11 -2.26 -6.25
CA LEU A 62 5.75 -1.75 -4.93
C LEU A 62 5.15 -2.84 -4.03
N PHE A 63 4.66 -3.95 -4.57
CA PHE A 63 4.08 -5.02 -3.76
C PHE A 63 5.12 -5.63 -2.80
N LYS A 64 6.33 -5.91 -3.31
CA LYS A 64 7.36 -6.63 -2.54
C LYS A 64 7.84 -5.86 -1.29
N PRO A 65 8.11 -4.54 -1.35
CA PRO A 65 8.33 -3.73 -0.15
C PRO A 65 7.20 -3.84 0.88
N GLY A 66 5.94 -3.80 0.46
CA GLY A 66 4.79 -4.00 1.34
C GLY A 66 4.76 -5.39 2.00
N GLN A 67 5.08 -6.44 1.26
CA GLN A 67 5.23 -7.80 1.83
C GLN A 67 6.35 -7.85 2.87
N ASN A 68 7.50 -7.24 2.59
CA ASN A 68 8.63 -7.23 3.51
C ASN A 68 8.28 -6.46 4.80
N ALA A 69 7.62 -5.31 4.69
CA ALA A 69 7.14 -4.56 5.85
C ALA A 69 6.14 -5.39 6.69
N ALA A 70 5.19 -6.06 6.03
CA ALA A 70 4.25 -6.94 6.70
C ALA A 70 4.95 -8.09 7.45
N LEU A 71 5.98 -8.71 6.85
CA LEU A 71 6.76 -9.76 7.53
C LEU A 71 7.51 -9.24 8.77
N VAL A 72 8.04 -8.02 8.74
CA VAL A 72 8.69 -7.41 9.91
C VAL A 72 7.69 -7.13 11.03
N PHE A 73 6.48 -6.67 10.68
CA PHE A 73 5.41 -6.51 11.67
C PHE A 73 5.03 -7.86 12.30
N VAL A 74 4.88 -8.89 11.48
CA VAL A 74 4.61 -10.26 11.95
C VAL A 74 5.72 -10.74 12.89
N GLU A 75 6.99 -10.49 12.55
CA GLU A 75 8.12 -10.85 13.42
C GLU A 75 8.01 -10.17 14.79
N ALA A 76 7.72 -8.87 14.84
CA ALA A 76 7.54 -8.13 16.09
C ALA A 76 6.39 -8.71 16.92
N GLU A 77 5.27 -9.04 16.30
CA GLU A 77 4.09 -9.58 16.97
C GLU A 77 4.29 -11.03 17.44
N ILE A 78 5.01 -11.88 16.70
CA ILE A 78 5.43 -13.21 17.17
C ILE A 78 6.26 -13.06 18.45
N ARG A 79 7.27 -12.17 18.42
CA ARG A 79 8.12 -11.90 19.59
C ARG A 79 7.30 -11.40 20.78
N ARG A 80 6.31 -10.55 20.55
CA ARG A 80 5.44 -9.98 21.59
C ARG A 80 4.44 -10.97 22.17
N LEU A 81 3.66 -11.62 21.31
CA LEU A 81 2.48 -12.40 21.70
C LEU A 81 2.81 -13.86 21.98
N ILE A 82 3.73 -14.47 21.25
CA ILE A 82 4.11 -15.88 21.41
C ILE A 82 5.28 -15.97 22.38
N ASN A 83 6.40 -15.31 22.07
CA ASN A 83 7.64 -15.42 22.85
C ASN A 83 7.67 -14.55 24.12
N LYS A 84 6.77 -13.56 24.25
CA LYS A 84 6.71 -12.60 25.36
C LYS A 84 7.97 -11.73 25.54
N LEU A 85 8.67 -11.45 24.44
CA LEU A 85 9.89 -10.65 24.37
C LEU A 85 9.56 -9.19 23.98
N TYR A 86 8.99 -8.43 24.91
CA TYR A 86 8.46 -7.09 24.64
C TYR A 86 9.51 -6.07 24.17
N GLU A 87 10.71 -6.06 24.78
CA GLU A 87 11.77 -5.12 24.39
C GLU A 87 12.30 -5.38 22.97
N GLU A 88 12.46 -6.65 22.61
CA GLU A 88 12.86 -7.05 21.25
C GLU A 88 11.76 -6.71 20.24
N ALA A 89 10.51 -7.01 20.58
CA ALA A 89 9.37 -6.66 19.74
C ALA A 89 9.31 -5.16 19.44
N ASN A 90 9.55 -4.30 20.44
CA ASN A 90 9.60 -2.86 20.25
C ASN A 90 10.73 -2.43 19.31
N LYS A 91 11.92 -3.02 19.43
CA LYS A 91 13.05 -2.72 18.51
C LYS A 91 12.72 -3.12 17.07
N ILE A 92 12.07 -4.25 16.88
CA ILE A 92 11.66 -4.72 15.55
C ILE A 92 10.53 -3.84 15.00
N MET A 93 9.62 -3.36 15.85
CA MET A 93 8.55 -2.45 15.44
C MET A 93 9.09 -1.10 14.94
N LEU A 94 10.16 -0.57 15.57
CA LEU A 94 10.84 0.63 15.04
C LEU A 94 11.43 0.40 13.64
N ARG A 95 11.89 -0.83 13.34
CA ARG A 95 12.34 -1.20 11.99
C ARG A 95 11.18 -1.24 11.01
N PHE A 96 10.02 -1.74 11.43
CA PHE A 96 8.79 -1.68 10.63
C PHE A 96 8.43 -0.24 10.28
N ASP A 97 8.43 0.67 11.25
CA ASP A 97 8.09 2.08 11.02
C ASP A 97 9.04 2.74 9.99
N ALA A 98 10.35 2.51 10.12
CA ALA A 98 11.34 3.03 9.17
C ALA A 98 11.18 2.43 7.75
N MET A 99 10.83 1.14 7.65
CA MET A 99 10.54 0.49 6.38
C MET A 99 9.28 1.05 5.73
N MET A 100 8.22 1.29 6.51
CA MET A 100 6.99 1.89 6.02
C MET A 100 7.22 3.32 5.56
N GLU A 101 8.01 4.13 6.28
CA GLU A 101 8.34 5.49 5.84
C GLU A 101 9.05 5.49 4.48
N THR A 102 10.03 4.61 4.31
CA THR A 102 10.75 4.44 3.03
C THR A 102 9.79 4.01 1.92
N TYR A 103 8.96 3.01 2.20
CA TYR A 103 7.98 2.47 1.25
C TYR A 103 6.95 3.52 0.81
N LEU A 104 6.42 4.32 1.74
CA LEU A 104 5.52 5.44 1.44
C LEU A 104 6.23 6.55 0.64
N GLY A 105 7.54 6.75 0.86
CA GLY A 105 8.37 7.62 0.05
C GLY A 105 8.43 7.17 -1.42
N GLU A 106 8.51 5.86 -1.68
CA GLU A 106 8.50 5.30 -3.04
C GLU A 106 7.14 5.51 -3.74
N PHE A 107 6.02 5.38 -3.03
CA PHE A 107 4.71 5.74 -3.60
C PHE A 107 4.63 7.20 -4.03
N ARG A 108 5.14 8.10 -3.17
CA ARG A 108 5.11 9.54 -3.44
C ARG A 108 6.02 9.93 -4.60
N SER A 109 7.13 9.21 -4.81
CA SER A 109 8.04 9.47 -5.93
C SER A 109 7.53 8.89 -7.26
N GLN A 110 6.68 7.86 -7.22
CA GLN A 110 6.00 7.29 -8.39
C GLN A 110 4.68 8.00 -8.75
N ALA A 111 4.14 8.85 -7.88
CA ALA A 111 2.99 9.68 -8.21
C ALA A 111 3.28 10.43 -9.53
N PRO A 112 2.33 10.44 -10.49
CA PRO A 112 2.60 10.97 -11.82
C PRO A 112 3.12 12.39 -11.68
N THR A 113 4.25 12.66 -12.35
CA THR A 113 4.72 14.02 -12.64
C THR A 113 3.47 14.81 -12.98
N ARG A 114 3.07 15.74 -12.10
CA ARG A 114 1.87 16.60 -12.20
C ARG A 114 1.40 16.57 -13.64
N THR A 115 0.28 15.88 -13.93
CA THR A 115 -0.37 16.00 -15.24
C THR A 115 -0.29 17.46 -15.59
N SER A 116 0.56 17.79 -16.58
CA SER A 116 0.72 19.16 -17.04
C SER A 116 -0.69 19.66 -17.18
N LYS A 117 -1.05 20.76 -16.50
CA LYS A 117 -2.34 21.42 -16.73
C LYS A 117 -2.48 21.43 -18.24
N LYS A 118 -3.35 20.57 -18.79
CA LYS A 118 -3.95 20.86 -20.09
C LYS A 118 -4.74 22.10 -19.73
N LEU A 119 -4.08 23.26 -19.91
CA LEU A 119 -4.79 24.48 -20.25
C LEU A 119 -5.78 23.99 -21.29
N SER A 120 -7.07 23.98 -20.94
CA SER A 120 -8.10 23.88 -21.94
C SER A 120 -7.67 24.88 -23.00
N ALA A 121 -7.36 24.39 -24.20
CA ALA A 121 -7.24 25.28 -25.33
C ALA A 121 -8.51 26.10 -25.25
N ARG A 122 -8.34 27.39 -24.99
CA ARG A 122 -9.42 28.35 -25.01
C ARG A 122 -10.08 28.09 -26.36
N ASP A 123 -11.34 27.70 -26.36
CA ASP A 123 -12.13 27.55 -27.59
C ASP A 123 -12.08 28.93 -28.26
N THR A 124 -11.04 29.17 -29.05
CA THR A 124 -11.03 30.20 -30.07
C THR A 124 -11.91 29.60 -31.14
N ASP A 125 -13.21 29.80 -30.96
CA ASP A 125 -14.16 29.72 -32.05
C ASP A 125 -13.57 30.57 -33.18
N PHE A 126 -13.31 29.91 -34.29
CA PHE A 126 -12.80 30.51 -35.52
C PHE A 126 -13.82 31.50 -36.14
N GLU A 127 -15.00 31.67 -35.51
CA GLU A 127 -16.09 32.53 -35.97
C GLU A 127 -16.01 33.98 -35.46
N ASP A 128 -15.13 34.31 -34.49
CA ASP A 128 -15.04 35.69 -33.97
C ASP A 128 -14.05 36.59 -34.75
N ASP A 129 -13.15 36.01 -35.54
CA ASP A 129 -12.18 36.78 -36.35
C ASP A 129 -12.74 37.22 -37.73
N HIS A 130 -13.91 36.71 -38.12
CA HIS A 130 -14.48 37.02 -39.45
C HIS A 130 -15.27 38.34 -39.52
N PHE A 131 -15.49 39.02 -38.39
CA PHE A 131 -16.25 40.29 -38.34
C PHE A 131 -15.38 41.55 -38.38
N ALA A 132 -14.05 41.42 -38.28
CA ALA A 132 -13.12 42.57 -38.27
C ALA A 132 -12.57 42.95 -39.66
N GLU A 133 -12.79 42.13 -40.69
CA GLU A 133 -12.34 42.41 -42.06
C GLU A 133 -13.51 42.40 -43.05
N ARG A 134 -14.19 43.55 -43.20
CA ARG A 134 -14.73 44.12 -44.46
C ARG A 134 -15.77 45.21 -44.17
N HIS A 135 -15.33 46.46 -44.14
CA HIS A 135 -15.61 47.42 -45.22
C HIS A 135 -15.05 48.80 -44.85
N PHE A 136 -14.01 49.20 -45.58
CA PHE A 136 -13.81 50.60 -45.94
C PHE A 136 -15.05 51.08 -46.69
N VAL A 137 -15.71 52.11 -46.17
CA VAL A 137 -16.12 53.33 -46.90
C VAL A 137 -16.01 54.51 -45.94
#